data_AF-A0A0L6TYG6-F1
#
_entry.id   AF-A0A0L6TYG6-F1
#
_cell.length_a   1.000
_cell.length_b   1.000
_cell.length_c   1.000
_cell.angle_alpha   90.00
_cell.angle_beta   90.00
_cell.angle_gamma   90.00
#
_symmetry.space_group_name_H-M   'P 1'
#
loop_
_entity.id
_entity.type
_entity.pdbx_description
1 polymer ?
#
loop_
_entity_poly.entity_id
_entity_poly.type
_entity_poly.pdbx_seq_one_letter_code
_entity_poly.pdbx_strand_id
1 'polypeptide(L)'
;MDKITFIESYIERCDTTDGAQGKLIYEIVYAFGNEIPNIENGLEEFSLIRDLDPSIHAYTQDLEKLKSILINYKLDLQREDKLRSDELRMLELKNQITINNNNTNKSTAISSSLASVNLTINQTLESINQLPEEIIDDEGRQKLEEMLLIIEGMKSKKDKSGIKSKVGNVIKFIADKGVDVFIAVAPFLLQAAN
;
A
#
# COMPACT_ATOMS: atom_id res chain seq x y z
N MET A 1 -13.86 11.00 9.79
CA MET A 1 -14.54 9.73 10.13
C MET A 1 -13.85 8.67 9.30
N ASP A 2 -13.29 7.64 9.92
CA ASP A 2 -12.70 6.51 9.19
C ASP A 2 -13.80 5.62 8.59
N LYS A 3 -13.41 4.77 7.63
CA LYS A 3 -14.35 3.96 6.84
C LYS A 3 -15.11 2.95 7.70
N ILE A 4 -14.47 2.36 8.70
CA ILE A 4 -15.09 1.37 9.60
C ILE A 4 -16.16 2.07 10.45
N THR A 5 -15.82 3.19 11.07
CA THR A 5 -16.79 4.00 11.83
C THR A 5 -17.95 4.47 10.94
N PHE A 6 -17.68 4.82 9.68
CA PHE A 6 -18.72 5.17 8.71
C PHE A 6 -19.67 4.01 8.42
N ILE A 7 -19.16 2.80 8.16
CA ILE A 7 -19.99 1.59 7.97
C ILE A 7 -20.80 1.27 9.23
N GLU A 8 -20.19 1.37 10.41
CA GLU A 8 -20.85 1.11 11.69
C GLU A 8 -22.06 2.03 11.91
N SER A 9 -21.96 3.30 11.51
CA SER A 9 -23.08 4.23 11.59
C SER A 9 -24.28 3.79 10.75
N TYR A 10 -24.07 3.14 9.60
CA TYR A 10 -25.17 2.60 8.78
C TYR A 10 -25.71 1.29 9.35
N ILE A 11 -24.86 0.45 9.93
CA ILE A 11 -25.28 -0.78 10.63
C ILE A 11 -26.21 -0.44 11.80
N GLU A 12 -25.85 0.55 12.63
CA GLU A 12 -26.68 1.00 13.76
C GLU A 12 -28.01 1.59 13.28
N ARG A 13 -27.99 2.33 12.17
CA ARG A 13 -29.22 2.86 11.55
C ARG A 13 -30.15 1.77 11.04
N CYS A 14 -29.63 0.61 10.61
CA CYS A 14 -30.49 -0.52 10.24
C CYS A 14 -31.34 -1.03 11.41
N ASP A 15 -30.83 -0.92 12.65
CA ASP A 15 -31.53 -1.40 13.86
C ASP A 15 -32.50 -0.38 14.46
N THR A 16 -32.29 0.91 14.17
CA THR A 16 -32.95 2.01 14.86
C THR A 16 -33.95 2.78 14.00
N THR A 17 -34.02 2.47 12.70
CA THR A 17 -34.88 3.21 11.76
C THR A 17 -36.35 2.82 11.91
N ASP A 18 -37.17 3.81 12.28
CA ASP A 18 -38.63 3.73 12.26
C ASP A 18 -39.20 4.73 11.23
N GLY A 19 -40.16 4.27 10.42
CA GLY A 19 -40.85 5.06 9.39
C GLY A 19 -40.01 5.58 8.20
N ALA A 20 -38.70 5.34 8.14
CA ALA A 20 -37.80 5.82 7.08
C ALA A 20 -36.94 4.72 6.43
N GLN A 21 -37.36 3.46 6.55
CA GLN A 21 -36.58 2.29 6.13
C GLN A 21 -36.25 2.31 4.63
N GLY A 22 -37.22 2.62 3.77
CA GLY A 22 -37.01 2.70 2.31
C GLY A 22 -35.93 3.73 1.94
N LYS A 23 -35.94 4.90 2.58
CA LYS A 23 -34.91 5.92 2.34
C LYS A 23 -33.52 5.42 2.76
N LEU A 24 -33.42 4.75 3.91
CA LEU A 24 -32.17 4.19 4.38
C LEU A 24 -31.62 3.12 3.42
N ILE A 25 -32.49 2.26 2.87
CA ILE A 25 -32.10 1.25 1.86
C ILE A 25 -31.42 1.91 0.66
N TYR A 26 -32.05 2.94 0.07
CA TYR A 26 -31.44 3.67 -1.05
C TYR A 26 -30.13 4.38 -0.67
N GLU A 27 -30.06 4.98 0.52
CA GLU A 27 -28.84 5.61 1.02
C GLU A 27 -27.68 4.61 1.14
N ILE A 28 -27.93 3.40 1.65
CA ILE A 28 -26.93 2.33 1.75
C ILE A 28 -26.48 1.88 0.37
N VAL A 29 -27.42 1.56 -0.53
CA VAL A 29 -27.08 1.10 -1.89
C VAL A 29 -26.26 2.16 -2.63
N TYR A 30 -26.61 3.44 -2.52
CA TYR A 30 -25.84 4.51 -3.14
C TYR A 30 -24.45 4.70 -2.52
N ALA A 31 -24.35 4.63 -1.19
CA ALA A 31 -23.08 4.83 -0.50
C ALA A 31 -22.07 3.71 -0.74
N PHE A 32 -22.55 2.47 -0.93
CA PHE A 32 -21.70 1.28 -0.98
C PHE A 32 -21.72 0.52 -2.31
N GLY A 33 -22.63 0.80 -3.23
CA GLY A 33 -22.79 0.02 -4.47
C GLY A 33 -21.58 0.05 -5.42
N ASN A 34 -20.76 1.08 -5.36
CA ASN A 34 -19.49 1.12 -6.10
C ASN A 34 -18.42 0.21 -5.51
N GLU A 35 -18.49 -0.08 -4.21
CA GLU A 35 -17.51 -0.89 -3.47
C GLU A 35 -17.99 -2.33 -3.28
N ILE A 36 -19.30 -2.54 -3.20
CA ILE A 36 -19.96 -3.83 -3.04
C ILE A 36 -20.80 -4.08 -4.30
N PRO A 37 -20.26 -4.79 -5.30
CA PRO A 37 -20.95 -5.00 -6.57
C PRO A 37 -22.28 -5.74 -6.38
N ASN A 38 -23.33 -5.22 -7.02
CA ASN A 38 -24.69 -5.78 -6.96
C ASN A 38 -25.26 -5.86 -5.52
N ILE A 39 -24.97 -4.88 -4.68
CA ILE A 39 -25.51 -4.77 -3.31
C ILE A 39 -27.06 -4.78 -3.28
N GLU A 40 -27.69 -4.37 -4.37
CA GLU A 40 -29.14 -4.34 -4.58
C GLU A 40 -29.75 -5.70 -4.92
N ASN A 41 -28.94 -6.70 -5.32
CA ASN A 41 -29.47 -7.99 -5.73
C ASN A 41 -30.13 -8.73 -4.58
N GLY A 42 -31.37 -9.18 -4.80
CA GLY A 42 -32.15 -9.91 -3.82
C GLY A 42 -32.82 -9.03 -2.76
N LEU A 43 -32.72 -7.70 -2.89
CA LEU A 43 -33.56 -6.76 -2.16
C LEU A 43 -34.92 -6.65 -2.85
N GLU A 44 -36.00 -6.82 -2.08
CA GLU A 44 -37.36 -6.70 -2.59
C GLU A 44 -37.66 -5.28 -3.09
N GLU A 45 -37.05 -4.26 -2.48
CA GLU A 45 -37.15 -2.86 -2.89
C GLU A 45 -36.71 -2.61 -4.34
N PHE A 46 -35.81 -3.45 -4.87
CA PHE A 46 -35.29 -3.38 -6.22
C PHE A 46 -35.85 -4.49 -7.13
N SER A 47 -36.81 -5.28 -6.62
CA SER A 47 -37.45 -6.36 -7.37
C SER A 47 -38.57 -5.84 -8.27
N LEU A 48 -38.67 -6.39 -9.48
CA LEU A 48 -39.80 -6.15 -10.40
C LEU A 48 -41.16 -6.59 -9.81
N ILE A 49 -41.15 -7.48 -8.81
CA ILE A 49 -42.36 -7.95 -8.13
C ILE A 49 -43.02 -6.83 -7.30
N ARG A 50 -42.23 -5.84 -6.85
CA ARG A 50 -42.73 -4.66 -6.13
C ARG A 50 -43.75 -3.87 -6.96
N ASP A 51 -43.53 -3.77 -8.26
CA ASP A 51 -44.41 -3.01 -9.16
C ASP A 51 -45.75 -3.76 -9.41
N LEU A 52 -45.80 -5.06 -9.09
CA LEU A 52 -46.97 -5.92 -9.26
C LEU A 52 -47.83 -6.03 -7.98
N ASP A 53 -47.22 -5.99 -6.79
CA ASP A 53 -47.93 -5.98 -5.51
C ASP A 53 -47.23 -5.06 -4.48
N PRO A 54 -47.66 -3.79 -4.37
CA PRO A 54 -47.09 -2.83 -3.43
C PRO A 54 -47.33 -3.18 -1.95
N SER A 55 -48.14 -4.19 -1.63
CA SER A 55 -48.37 -4.63 -0.25
C SER A 55 -47.25 -5.54 0.27
N ILE A 56 -46.40 -6.08 -0.62
CA ILE A 56 -45.19 -6.82 -0.26
C ILE A 56 -44.08 -5.82 0.03
N HIS A 57 -44.20 -5.12 1.15
CA HIS A 57 -43.16 -4.22 1.66
C HIS A 57 -42.46 -4.90 2.84
N ALA A 58 -41.39 -5.66 2.57
CA ALA A 58 -40.54 -6.22 3.62
C ALA A 58 -39.28 -5.37 3.83
N TYR A 59 -39.46 -4.05 4.04
CA TYR A 59 -38.34 -3.14 4.35
C TYR A 59 -37.44 -3.64 5.48
N THR A 60 -38.04 -4.25 6.50
CA THR A 60 -37.31 -4.88 7.61
C THR A 60 -36.38 -5.99 7.11
N GLN A 61 -36.86 -6.84 6.19
CA GLN A 61 -36.06 -7.94 5.65
C GLN A 61 -34.93 -7.41 4.75
N ASP A 62 -35.18 -6.39 3.93
CA ASP A 62 -34.14 -5.78 3.11
C ASP A 62 -33.08 -5.05 3.93
N LEU A 63 -33.48 -4.38 5.02
CA LEU A 63 -32.52 -3.81 5.97
C LEU A 63 -31.71 -4.89 6.70
N GLU A 64 -32.30 -6.04 7.05
CA GLU A 64 -31.56 -7.17 7.63
C GLU A 64 -30.51 -7.74 6.66
N LYS A 65 -30.87 -7.87 5.38
CA LYS A 65 -29.93 -8.30 4.32
C LYS A 65 -28.80 -7.29 4.17
N LEU A 66 -29.12 -6.00 4.02
CA LEU A 66 -28.14 -4.93 3.89
C LEU A 66 -27.23 -4.85 5.12
N LYS A 67 -27.79 -4.96 6.33
CA LYS A 67 -27.00 -5.01 7.57
C LYS A 67 -26.00 -6.16 7.53
N SER A 68 -26.42 -7.35 7.11
CA SER A 68 -25.55 -8.52 7.01
C SER A 68 -24.43 -8.31 5.99
N ILE A 69 -24.74 -7.70 4.85
CA ILE A 69 -23.76 -7.32 3.82
C ILE A 69 -22.74 -6.33 4.39
N LEU A 70 -23.19 -5.28 5.08
CA LEU A 70 -22.32 -4.27 5.67
C LEU A 70 -21.43 -4.84 6.78
N ILE A 71 -21.94 -5.76 7.61
CA ILE A 71 -21.13 -6.47 8.62
C ILE A 71 -20.05 -7.30 7.94
N ASN A 72 -20.40 -8.05 6.90
CA ASN A 72 -19.44 -8.86 6.15
C ASN A 72 -18.35 -7.99 5.51
N TYR A 73 -18.75 -6.91 4.84
CA TYR A 73 -17.82 -5.95 4.25
C TYR A 73 -16.88 -5.32 5.28
N LYS A 74 -17.41 -4.95 6.46
CA LYS A 74 -16.61 -4.46 7.58
C LYS A 74 -15.55 -5.47 8.03
N LEU A 75 -15.94 -6.74 8.16
CA LEU A 75 -15.03 -7.82 8.56
C LEU A 75 -13.93 -8.09 7.52
N ASP A 76 -14.27 -7.96 6.23
CA ASP A 76 -13.29 -8.12 5.16
C ASP A 76 -12.25 -6.99 5.16
N LEU A 77 -12.68 -5.74 5.33
CA LEU A 77 -11.77 -4.60 5.50
C LEU A 77 -10.85 -4.77 6.72
N GLN A 78 -11.40 -5.19 7.85
CA GLN A 78 -10.60 -5.45 9.07
C GLN A 78 -9.61 -6.59 8.88
N ARG A 79 -9.97 -7.62 8.11
CA ARG A 79 -9.07 -8.72 7.75
C ARG A 79 -7.94 -8.22 6.86
N GLU A 80 -8.24 -7.40 5.86
CA GLU A 80 -7.24 -6.85 4.94
C GLU A 80 -6.25 -5.95 5.69
N ASP A 81 -6.74 -5.06 6.55
CA ASP A 81 -5.90 -4.22 7.41
C ASP A 81 -4.98 -5.06 8.31
N LYS A 82 -5.53 -6.15 8.89
CA LYS A 82 -4.74 -7.07 9.70
C LYS A 82 -3.69 -7.80 8.87
N LEU A 83 -4.04 -8.32 7.70
CA LEU A 83 -3.10 -9.00 6.80
C LEU A 83 -1.97 -8.07 6.38
N ARG A 84 -2.30 -6.82 6.03
CA ARG A 84 -1.32 -5.79 5.68
C ARG A 84 -0.41 -5.44 6.87
N SER A 85 -0.97 -5.34 8.07
CA SER A 85 -0.19 -5.12 9.29
C SER A 85 0.71 -6.31 9.63
N ASP A 86 0.22 -7.54 9.48
CA ASP A 86 0.98 -8.77 9.69
C ASP A 86 2.09 -8.92 8.65
N GLU A 87 1.83 -8.55 7.38
CA GLU A 87 2.83 -8.54 6.31
C GLU A 87 3.94 -7.50 6.60
N LEU A 88 3.57 -6.28 7.01
CA LEU A 88 4.53 -5.26 7.44
C LEU A 88 5.38 -5.77 8.61
N ARG A 89 4.75 -6.36 9.62
CA ARG A 89 5.46 -6.94 10.77
C ARG A 89 6.37 -8.10 10.36
N MET A 90 5.94 -8.92 9.42
CA MET A 90 6.73 -10.01 8.87
C MET A 90 7.93 -9.44 8.10
N LEU A 91 7.75 -8.39 7.29
CA LEU A 91 8.85 -7.70 6.60
C LEU A 91 9.85 -7.11 7.60
N GLU A 92 9.37 -6.49 8.68
CA GLU A 92 10.22 -6.02 9.79
C GLU A 92 10.98 -7.16 10.46
N LEU A 93 10.33 -8.31 10.68
CA LEU A 93 10.97 -9.50 11.26
C LEU A 93 11.97 -10.14 10.30
N LYS A 94 11.67 -10.25 9.01
CA LYS A 94 12.64 -10.71 8.00
C LYS A 94 13.82 -9.77 7.94
N ASN A 95 13.60 -8.47 7.98
CA ASN A 95 14.69 -7.49 8.06
C ASN A 95 15.53 -7.71 9.33
N GLN A 96 14.91 -7.97 10.49
CA GLN A 96 15.61 -8.32 11.72
C GLN A 96 16.35 -9.67 11.66
N ILE A 97 15.78 -10.71 11.04
CA ILE A 97 16.39 -12.05 10.91
C ILE A 97 17.56 -12.02 9.92
N THR A 98 17.44 -11.27 8.82
CA THR A 98 18.57 -11.01 7.90
C THR A 98 19.72 -10.30 8.61
N ILE A 99 19.42 -9.41 9.57
CA ILE A 99 20.43 -8.78 10.44
C ILE A 99 21.05 -9.77 11.44
N ASN A 100 20.30 -10.79 11.90
CA ASN A 100 20.80 -11.75 12.89
C ASN A 100 21.56 -12.97 12.29
N ASN A 101 21.36 -13.30 11.00
CA ASN A 101 21.98 -14.47 10.37
C ASN A 101 23.31 -14.17 9.65
N ASN A 102 23.81 -12.93 9.73
CA ASN A 102 25.16 -12.54 9.29
C ASN A 102 26.18 -12.44 10.45
N ASN A 103 25.92 -13.15 11.55
CA ASN A 103 26.89 -13.30 12.65
C ASN A 103 27.88 -14.45 12.39
N THR A 104 28.68 -14.31 11.33
CA THR A 104 30.06 -14.82 11.35
C THR A 104 30.97 -13.69 11.79
N ASN A 105 31.21 -13.61 13.09
CA ASN A 105 32.30 -12.90 13.78
C ASN A 105 32.97 -11.73 13.03
N LYS A 106 32.38 -10.53 13.15
CA LYS A 106 33.15 -9.32 13.46
C LYS A 106 32.25 -8.32 14.16
N SER A 107 32.39 -8.28 15.49
CA SER A 107 31.78 -7.31 16.39
C SER A 107 31.92 -5.89 15.85
N THR A 108 30.80 -5.25 15.52
CA THR A 108 30.60 -3.81 15.75
C THR A 108 29.12 -3.61 16.07
N ALA A 109 28.80 -3.40 17.35
CA ALA A 109 27.45 -3.07 17.78
C ALA A 109 26.99 -1.77 17.09
N ILE A 110 25.88 -1.82 16.36
CA ILE A 110 25.12 -0.61 16.01
C ILE A 110 23.70 -0.83 16.50
N SER A 111 23.48 -0.35 17.72
CA SER A 111 22.18 -0.22 18.37
C SER A 111 21.21 0.60 17.51
N SER A 112 19.96 0.20 17.59
CA SER A 112 18.76 0.92 17.14
C SER A 112 18.75 2.40 17.55
N SER A 113 19.25 3.25 16.65
CA SER A 113 18.90 4.66 16.56
C SER A 113 18.85 4.99 15.07
N LEU A 114 18.07 6.01 14.70
CA LEU A 114 18.20 6.70 13.42
C LEU A 114 19.60 7.34 13.29
N ALA A 115 20.65 6.54 13.27
CA ALA A 115 21.98 6.96 12.91
C ALA A 115 21.96 7.14 11.40
N SER A 116 22.24 8.35 10.95
CA SER A 116 22.50 8.67 9.55
C SER A 116 23.44 7.63 8.94
N VAL A 117 22.89 6.64 8.24
CA VAL A 117 23.68 5.69 7.45
C VAL A 117 24.27 6.51 6.31
N ASN A 118 25.51 6.97 6.49
CA ASN A 118 26.29 7.52 5.39
C ASN A 118 26.70 6.35 4.51
N LEU A 119 25.81 5.92 3.61
CA LEU A 119 26.13 4.89 2.65
C LEU A 119 27.15 5.47 1.66
N THR A 120 28.29 4.79 1.51
CA THR A 120 29.31 5.24 0.57
C THR A 120 28.91 4.81 -0.84
N ILE A 121 29.20 5.65 -1.85
CA ILE A 121 28.97 5.31 -3.26
C ILE A 121 29.52 3.91 -3.61
N ASN A 122 30.71 3.56 -3.10
CA ASN A 122 31.34 2.26 -3.34
C ASN A 122 30.48 1.06 -2.92
N GLN A 123 29.78 1.15 -1.79
CA GLN A 123 28.88 0.08 -1.33
C GLN A 123 27.67 -0.09 -2.25
N THR A 124 27.22 1.02 -2.86
CA THR A 124 26.12 1.01 -3.83
C THR A 124 26.59 0.36 -5.14
N LEU A 125 27.78 0.72 -5.61
CA LEU A 125 28.38 0.12 -6.82
C LEU A 125 28.65 -1.38 -6.65
N GLU A 126 29.15 -1.82 -5.49
CA GLU A 126 29.31 -3.25 -5.19
C GLU A 126 27.96 -4.01 -5.22
N SER A 127 26.90 -3.41 -4.67
CA SER A 127 25.57 -4.01 -4.66
C SER A 127 25.00 -4.16 -6.08
N ILE A 128 25.24 -3.18 -6.95
CA ILE A 128 24.85 -3.22 -8.36
C ILE A 128 25.62 -4.30 -9.13
N ASN A 129 26.93 -4.44 -8.88
CA ASN A 129 27.77 -5.43 -9.54
C ASN A 129 27.46 -6.88 -9.14
N GLN A 130 26.78 -7.09 -8.02
CA GLN A 130 26.30 -8.41 -7.61
C GLN A 130 24.96 -8.80 -8.24
N LEU A 131 24.31 -7.88 -8.96
CA LEU A 131 23.06 -8.18 -9.65
C LEU A 131 23.33 -9.06 -10.87
N PRO A 132 22.53 -10.12 -11.07
CA PRO A 132 22.67 -11.01 -12.21
C PRO A 132 22.38 -10.29 -13.53
N GLU A 133 23.01 -10.74 -14.62
CA GLU A 133 22.94 -10.13 -15.95
C GLU A 133 21.52 -10.19 -16.53
N GLU A 134 20.70 -11.15 -16.10
CA GLU A 134 19.28 -11.24 -16.45
C GLU A 134 18.46 -10.06 -15.90
N ILE A 135 18.94 -9.38 -14.85
CA ILE A 135 18.26 -8.24 -14.22
C ILE A 135 18.75 -6.91 -14.77
N ILE A 136 20.07 -6.79 -14.96
CA ILE A 136 20.71 -5.62 -15.55
C ILE A 136 21.92 -6.06 -16.35
N ASP A 137 21.90 -5.75 -17.64
CA ASP A 137 23.00 -6.02 -18.56
C ASP A 137 24.21 -5.13 -18.25
N ASP A 138 25.38 -5.50 -18.77
CA ASP A 138 26.62 -4.78 -18.52
C ASP A 138 26.56 -3.30 -18.94
N GLU A 139 25.91 -3.00 -20.07
CA GLU A 139 25.71 -1.62 -20.54
C GLU A 139 24.80 -0.83 -19.59
N GLY A 140 23.68 -1.42 -19.17
CA GLY A 140 22.77 -0.81 -18.20
C GLY A 140 23.44 -0.61 -16.85
N ARG A 141 24.30 -1.55 -16.44
CA ARG A 141 25.08 -1.49 -15.21
C ARG A 141 26.05 -0.32 -15.24
N GLN A 142 26.90 -0.25 -16.26
CA GLN A 142 27.86 0.83 -16.43
C GLN A 142 27.16 2.21 -16.43
N LYS A 143 26.04 2.32 -17.14
CA LYS A 143 25.27 3.56 -17.19
C LYS A 143 24.67 3.95 -15.83
N LEU A 144 24.22 2.98 -15.05
CA LEU A 144 23.73 3.21 -13.68
C LEU A 144 24.86 3.72 -12.78
N GLU A 145 26.03 3.09 -12.84
CA GLU A 145 27.21 3.51 -12.08
C GLU A 145 27.62 4.95 -12.40
N GLU A 146 27.68 5.31 -13.68
CA GLU A 146 27.98 6.67 -14.14
C GLU A 146 26.98 7.69 -13.56
N MET A 147 25.68 7.38 -13.58
CA MET A 147 24.67 8.28 -13.02
C MET A 147 24.84 8.49 -11.51
N LEU A 148 25.20 7.44 -10.77
CA LEU A 148 25.42 7.51 -9.33
C LEU A 148 26.69 8.28 -8.97
N LEU A 149 27.77 8.10 -9.73
CA LEU A 149 29.01 8.87 -9.59
C LEU A 149 28.79 10.36 -9.86
N ILE A 150 27.95 10.71 -10.82
CA ILE A 150 27.55 12.10 -11.08
C ILE A 150 26.85 12.69 -9.84
N ILE A 151 25.91 11.96 -9.24
CA ILE A 151 25.21 12.39 -8.03
C ILE A 151 26.20 12.59 -6.87
N GLU A 152 27.12 11.64 -6.66
CA GLU A 152 28.15 11.74 -5.62
C GLU A 152 29.06 12.96 -5.83
N GLY A 153 29.53 13.18 -7.06
CA GLY A 153 30.33 14.35 -7.41
C GLY A 153 29.59 15.68 -7.16
N MET A 154 28.26 15.70 -7.28
CA MET A 154 27.42 16.87 -7.03
C MET A 154 27.16 17.14 -5.54
N LYS A 155 27.21 16.12 -4.66
CA LYS A 155 27.07 16.33 -3.20
C LYS A 155 28.09 17.33 -2.66
N SER A 156 29.31 17.33 -3.21
CA SER A 156 30.38 18.27 -2.84
C SER A 156 30.05 19.75 -3.15
N LYS A 157 29.13 20.01 -4.09
CA LYS A 157 28.79 21.35 -4.61
C LYS A 157 27.56 21.99 -3.95
N LYS A 158 26.89 21.29 -3.01
CA LYS A 158 25.64 21.73 -2.33
C LYS A 158 24.49 22.13 -3.28
N ASP A 159 24.51 21.69 -4.54
CA ASP A 159 23.45 21.95 -5.52
C ASP A 159 22.27 20.99 -5.34
N LYS A 160 21.41 21.26 -4.35
CA LYS A 160 20.27 20.41 -4.01
C LYS A 160 19.26 20.24 -5.15
N SER A 161 19.10 21.25 -6.01
CA SER A 161 18.15 21.21 -7.14
C SER A 161 18.67 20.29 -8.25
N GLY A 162 19.96 20.44 -8.60
CA GLY A 162 20.63 19.57 -9.55
C GLY A 162 20.64 18.10 -9.10
N ILE A 163 20.90 17.86 -7.80
CA ILE A 163 20.90 16.49 -7.24
C ILE A 163 19.52 15.84 -7.37
N LYS A 164 18.44 16.53 -7.01
CA LYS A 164 17.07 15.98 -7.14
C LYS A 164 16.71 15.63 -8.59
N SER A 165 17.10 16.47 -9.54
CA SER A 165 16.90 16.19 -10.97
C SER A 165 17.67 14.94 -11.41
N LYS A 166 18.92 14.76 -10.97
CA LYS A 166 19.73 13.57 -11.28
C LYS A 166 19.20 12.31 -10.60
N VAL A 167 18.77 12.39 -9.34
CA VAL A 167 18.07 11.29 -8.65
C VAL A 167 16.82 10.88 -9.44
N GLY A 168 16.02 11.84 -9.91
CA GLY A 168 14.87 11.55 -10.77
C GLY A 168 15.22 10.84 -12.08
N ASN A 169 16.36 11.19 -12.69
CA ASN A 169 16.85 10.49 -13.89
C ASN A 169 17.27 9.04 -13.59
N VAL A 170 17.90 8.78 -12.44
CA VAL A 170 18.22 7.41 -12.01
C VAL A 170 16.93 6.62 -11.80
N ILE A 171 15.96 7.18 -11.07
CA ILE A 171 14.65 6.54 -10.85
C ILE A 171 13.98 6.22 -12.19
N LYS A 172 14.00 7.14 -13.15
CA LYS A 172 13.45 6.92 -14.48
C LYS A 172 14.20 5.83 -15.26
N PHE A 173 15.52 5.75 -15.11
CA PHE A 173 16.36 4.75 -15.77
C PHE A 173 16.17 3.35 -15.20
N ILE A 174 15.88 3.21 -13.91
CA ILE A 174 15.64 1.92 -13.26
C ILE A 174 14.16 1.52 -13.23
N ALA A 175 13.25 2.38 -13.69
CA ALA A 175 11.80 2.14 -13.65
C ALA A 175 11.34 0.99 -14.55
N ASP A 176 12.07 0.73 -15.63
CA ASP A 176 11.87 -0.43 -16.53
C ASP A 176 12.78 -1.61 -16.16
N LYS A 177 13.52 -1.53 -15.04
CA LYS A 177 14.40 -2.59 -14.54
C LYS A 177 13.74 -3.30 -13.36
N GLY A 178 14.24 -4.51 -13.05
CA GLY A 178 13.71 -5.32 -11.96
C GLY A 178 13.78 -4.62 -10.59
N VAL A 179 12.91 -5.06 -9.66
CA VAL A 179 12.83 -4.52 -8.30
C VAL A 179 14.17 -4.60 -7.56
N ASP A 180 15.00 -5.59 -7.87
CA ASP A 180 16.32 -5.77 -7.26
C ASP A 180 17.29 -4.62 -7.58
N VAL A 181 17.20 -4.04 -8.78
CA VAL A 181 17.98 -2.84 -9.16
C VAL A 181 17.58 -1.65 -8.29
N PHE A 182 16.27 -1.49 -8.06
CA PHE A 182 15.75 -0.44 -7.19
C PHE A 182 16.24 -0.60 -5.74
N ILE A 183 16.18 -1.83 -5.20
CA ILE A 183 16.66 -2.14 -3.85
C ILE A 183 18.15 -1.80 -3.69
N ALA A 184 18.96 -2.11 -4.71
CA ALA A 184 20.40 -1.85 -4.67
C ALA A 184 20.76 -0.36 -4.58
N VAL A 185 19.95 0.54 -5.19
CA VAL A 185 20.29 1.97 -5.30
C VAL A 185 19.46 2.90 -4.42
N ALA A 186 18.29 2.47 -3.96
CA ALA A 186 17.36 3.30 -3.20
C ALA A 186 17.98 3.98 -1.96
N PRO A 187 18.80 3.31 -1.14
CA PRO A 187 19.39 3.94 0.05
C PRO A 187 20.29 5.13 -0.29
N PHE A 188 21.12 5.00 -1.35
CA PHE A 188 21.99 6.07 -1.82
C PHE A 188 21.21 7.26 -2.37
N LEU A 189 20.16 6.99 -3.16
CA LEU A 189 19.30 8.03 -3.72
C LEU A 189 18.56 8.81 -2.63
N LEU A 190 18.08 8.12 -1.59
CA LEU A 190 17.40 8.74 -0.46
C LEU A 190 18.35 9.66 0.34
N GLN A 191 19.60 9.21 0.54
CA GLN A 191 20.64 10.02 1.16
C GLN A 191 21.02 11.23 0.30
N ALA A 192 21.10 11.06 -1.02
CA ALA A 192 21.42 12.15 -1.94
C ALA A 192 20.31 13.21 -2.05
N ALA A 193 19.03 12.81 -1.92
CA ALA A 193 17.89 13.71 -2.08
C ALA A 193 17.61 14.62 -0.85
N ASN A 194 18.19 14.31 0.32
CA ASN A 194 18.11 15.08 1.57
C ASN A 194 19.11 16.25 1.63
#